data_AF-A0A343TJY5-F1
#
_entry.id   AF-A0A343TJY5-F1
#
_cell.length_a   1.000
_cell.length_b   1.000
_cell.length_c   1.000
_cell.angle_alpha   90.00
_cell.angle_beta   90.00
_cell.angle_gamma   90.00
#
_symmetry.space_group_name_H-M   'P 1'
#
loop_
_entity.id
_entity.type
_entity.pdbx_description
1 polymer ?
#
loop_
_entity_poly.entity_id
_entity_poly.type
_entity_poly.pdbx_seq_one_letter_code
_entity_poly.pdbx_strand_id
1 'polypeptide(L)'
;MQTNSFVQATDLSEWLKQDGTRVIVAEERCSILGWGVIFLDETLLATIFVDPEAPRIETRDRLLTHVERIADDVGITQLPLLTY
;
A
#
# COMPACT_ATOMS: atom_id res chain seq x y z
N MET A 1 10.42 -27.52 4.14
CA MET A 1 9.27 -26.89 3.45
C MET A 1 9.48 -25.39 3.50
N GLN A 2 9.77 -24.75 2.37
CA GLN A 2 9.70 -23.29 2.28
C GLN A 2 8.23 -22.93 2.11
N THR A 3 7.62 -22.34 3.14
CA THR A 3 6.37 -21.61 2.99
C THR A 3 6.69 -20.36 2.19
N ASN A 4 6.38 -20.37 0.90
CA ASN A 4 6.36 -19.14 0.11
C ASN A 4 5.26 -18.25 0.70
N SER A 5 5.65 -17.35 1.60
CA SER A 5 4.85 -16.19 1.97
C SER A 5 4.61 -15.41 0.68
N PHE A 6 3.35 -15.23 0.31
CA PHE A 6 2.96 -14.46 -0.86
C PHE A 6 2.13 -13.29 -0.37
N VAL A 7 2.81 -12.31 0.23
CA VAL A 7 2.16 -11.05 0.57
C VAL A 7 1.83 -10.32 -0.74
N GLN A 8 0.54 -10.05 -0.95
CA GLN A 8 0.02 -9.34 -2.11
C GLN A 8 -0.53 -7.99 -1.69
N ALA A 9 -0.23 -6.94 -2.46
CA ALA A 9 -0.84 -5.62 -2.27
C ALA A 9 -1.95 -5.40 -3.31
N THR A 10 -3.15 -5.05 -2.86
CA THR A 10 -4.34 -4.83 -3.69
C THR A 10 -4.87 -3.42 -3.49
N ASP A 11 -5.24 -2.75 -4.58
CA ASP A 11 -5.94 -1.45 -4.56
C ASP A 11 -7.46 -1.66 -4.45
N LEU A 12 -8.07 -1.08 -3.41
CA LEU A 12 -9.50 -1.16 -3.09
C LEU A 12 -10.29 0.10 -3.50
N SER A 13 -9.67 1.02 -4.23
CA SER A 13 -10.25 2.35 -4.50
C SER A 13 -11.54 2.32 -5.29
N GLU A 14 -11.72 1.33 -6.17
CA GLU A 14 -12.96 1.12 -6.92
C GLU A 14 -14.16 0.86 -6.00
N TRP A 15 -13.92 0.31 -4.81
CA TRP A 15 -14.96 -0.07 -3.85
C TRP A 15 -15.32 1.08 -2.91
N LEU A 16 -14.35 1.94 -2.58
CA LEU A 16 -14.50 3.00 -1.58
C LEU A 16 -15.08 4.31 -2.13
N LYS A 17 -15.12 4.51 -3.45
CA LYS A 17 -15.74 5.67 -4.13
C LYS A 17 -15.34 7.03 -3.51
N GLN A 18 -14.09 7.17 -3.07
CA GLN A 18 -13.54 8.44 -2.64
C GLN A 18 -12.66 9.02 -3.73
N ASP A 19 -13.07 10.18 -4.25
CA ASP A 19 -12.27 10.92 -5.22
C ASP A 19 -10.95 11.36 -4.59
N GLY A 20 -9.86 11.24 -5.36
CA GLY A 20 -8.53 11.65 -4.92
C GLY A 20 -7.95 10.83 -3.77
N THR A 21 -8.58 9.73 -3.35
CA THR A 21 -8.03 8.83 -2.31
C THR A 21 -7.88 7.42 -2.87
N ARG A 22 -6.73 6.79 -2.62
CA ARG A 22 -6.53 5.36 -2.86
C ARG A 22 -6.31 4.63 -1.56
N VAL A 23 -6.86 3.43 -1.46
CA VAL A 23 -6.60 2.53 -0.33
C VAL A 23 -6.01 1.25 -0.86
N ILE A 24 -4.84 0.90 -0.34
CA ILE A 24 -4.15 -0.34 -0.65
C ILE A 24 -4.10 -1.22 0.59
N VAL A 25 -4.22 -2.52 0.41
CA VAL A 25 -4.12 -3.51 1.49
C VAL A 25 -3.08 -4.55 1.12
N ALA A 26 -2.26 -4.96 2.08
CA ALA A 26 -1.36 -6.09 1.95
C ALA A 26 -1.98 -7.30 2.65
N GLU A 27 -2.10 -8.41 1.92
CA GLU A 27 -2.82 -9.58 2.38
C GLU A 27 -1.98 -10.85 2.17
N GLU A 28 -2.10 -11.79 3.10
CA GLU A 28 -1.64 -13.17 2.95
C GLU A 28 -2.74 -14.11 3.47
N ARG A 29 -3.13 -15.12 2.68
CA ARG A 29 -4.11 -16.15 3.08
C ARG A 29 -5.40 -15.55 3.69
N CYS A 30 -5.94 -14.51 3.06
CA CYS A 30 -7.14 -13.79 3.50
C CYS A 30 -7.00 -13.03 4.83
N SER A 31 -5.77 -12.85 5.34
CA SER A 31 -5.48 -12.00 6.48
C SER A 31 -4.86 -10.70 5.99
N ILE A 32 -5.37 -9.56 6.47
CA ILE A 32 -4.77 -8.25 6.19
C ILE A 32 -3.56 -8.09 7.10
N LEU A 33 -2.39 -7.97 6.48
CA LEU A 33 -1.08 -7.81 7.14
C LEU A 33 -0.66 -6.34 7.24
N GLY A 34 -1.31 -5.46 6.49
CA GLY A 34 -1.02 -4.04 6.48
C GLY A 34 -1.92 -3.32 5.49
N TRP A 35 -1.91 -2.00 5.53
CA TRP A 35 -2.67 -1.17 4.62
C TRP A 35 -1.97 0.16 4.41
N GLY A 36 -2.35 0.86 3.35
CA GLY A 36 -1.92 2.21 3.09
C GLY A 36 -3.06 3.05 2.54
N VAL A 37 -3.03 4.33 2.87
CA VAL A 37 -3.93 5.33 2.29
C VAL A 37 -3.06 6.33 1.55
N ILE A 38 -3.45 6.62 0.31
CA ILE A 38 -2.77 7.53 -0.58
C ILE A 38 -3.74 8.65 -0.91
N PHE A 39 -3.36 9.89 -0.61
CA PHE A 39 -4.07 11.07 -1.08
C PHE A 39 -3.40 11.54 -2.36
N LEU A 40 -4.18 11.54 -3.44
CA LEU A 40 -3.82 12.00 -4.77
C LEU A 40 -4.32 13.45 -4.91
N ASP A 41 -3.44 14.39 -4.60
CA ASP A 41 -3.60 15.81 -4.92
C ASP A 41 -2.38 16.28 -5.78
N GLU A 42 -2.12 17.57 -5.89
CA GLU A 42 -0.88 18.12 -6.47
C GLU A 42 0.40 17.57 -5.81
N THR A 43 0.26 16.95 -4.63
CA THR A 43 1.29 16.16 -3.95
C THR A 43 0.72 14.80 -3.55
N LEU A 44 1.52 13.73 -3.67
CA LEU A 44 1.11 12.40 -3.20
C LEU A 44 1.50 12.24 -1.74
N LEU A 45 0.51 12.04 -0.87
CA LEU A 45 0.76 11.70 0.53
C LEU A 45 0.35 10.25 0.77
N ALA A 46 1.31 9.40 1.16
CA ALA A 46 1.05 8.01 1.50
C ALA A 46 1.34 7.75 2.98
N THR A 47 0.35 7.19 3.67
CA THR A 47 0.50 6.64 5.02
C THR A 47 0.40 5.14 4.95
N ILE A 48 1.39 4.42 5.46
CA ILE A 48 1.41 2.95 5.51
C ILE A 48 1.42 2.49 6.97
N PHE A 49 0.59 1.48 7.25
CA PHE A 49 0.55 0.74 8.49
C PHE A 49 0.82 -0.74 8.21
N VAL A 50 1.67 -1.36 9.03
CA VAL A 50 1.95 -2.80 8.95
C VAL A 50 1.64 -3.43 10.30
N ASP A 51 0.91 -4.55 10.27
CA ASP A 51 0.61 -5.33 11.46
C ASP A 51 1.92 -5.73 12.17
N PRO A 52 2.05 -5.48 13.48
CA PRO A 52 3.22 -5.86 14.25
C PRO A 52 3.64 -7.33 14.13
N GLU A 53 2.67 -8.23 13.94
CA GLU A 53 2.85 -9.69 13.84
C GLU A 53 3.13 -10.15 12.41
N ALA A 54 2.93 -9.29 11.40
CA ALA A 54 3.21 -9.60 10.01
C ALA A 54 4.73 -9.64 9.72
N PRO A 55 5.15 -10.27 8.61
CA PRO A 55 6.49 -10.13 8.06
C PRO A 55 6.76 -8.67 7.65
N ARG A 56 7.20 -7.83 8.61
CA ARG A 56 7.16 -6.36 8.48
C ARG A 56 7.86 -5.81 7.24
N ILE A 57 9.06 -6.30 6.95
CA ILE A 57 9.86 -5.82 5.82
C ILE A 57 9.18 -6.19 4.50
N GLU A 58 8.80 -7.46 4.33
CA GLU A 58 8.14 -7.93 3.11
C GLU A 58 6.80 -7.20 2.88
N THR A 59 6.00 -7.05 3.93
CA THR A 59 4.69 -6.40 3.86
C THR A 59 4.82 -4.91 3.53
N ARG A 60 5.74 -4.21 4.20
CA ARG A 60 6.02 -2.81 3.91
C ARG A 60 6.50 -2.64 2.47
N ASP A 61 7.47 -3.43 2.03
CA ASP A 61 8.06 -3.28 0.70
C ASP A 61 7.01 -3.55 -0.39
N ARG A 62 6.08 -4.50 -0.17
CA ARG A 62 4.93 -4.73 -1.07
C ARG A 62 3.98 -3.55 -1.15
N LEU A 63 3.65 -2.94 -0.01
CA LEU A 63 2.82 -1.73 0.01
C LEU A 63 3.52 -0.59 -0.70
N LEU A 64 4.82 -0.38 -0.44
CA LEU A 64 5.61 0.68 -1.07
C LEU A 64 5.69 0.56 -2.58
N THR A 65 6.00 -0.62 -3.10
CA THR A 65 6.00 -0.87 -4.55
C THR A 65 4.64 -0.55 -5.17
N HIS A 66 3.54 -0.79 -4.45
CA HIS A 66 2.21 -0.45 -4.95
C HIS A 66 1.94 1.05 -4.93
N VAL A 67 2.38 1.76 -3.88
CA VAL A 67 2.31 3.23 -3.79
C VAL A 67 3.12 3.87 -4.92
N GLU A 68 4.35 3.40 -5.16
CA GLU A 68 5.22 3.91 -6.24
C GLU A 68 4.58 3.72 -7.61
N ARG A 69 3.98 2.56 -7.87
CA ARG A 69 3.24 2.31 -9.12
C ARG A 69 2.07 3.29 -9.31
N ILE A 70 1.31 3.56 -8.25
CA ILE A 70 0.22 4.53 -8.29
C ILE A 70 0.76 5.94 -8.58
N ALA A 71 1.88 6.32 -7.97
CA ALA A 71 2.53 7.61 -8.19
C ALA A 71 2.96 7.78 -9.66
N ASP A 72 3.58 6.74 -10.23
CA ASP A 72 3.96 6.70 -11.64
C ASP A 72 2.74 6.82 -12.56
N ASP A 73 1.66 6.08 -12.26
CA ASP A 73 0.42 6.08 -13.05
C ASP A 73 -0.26 7.47 -13.08
N VAL A 74 -0.12 8.27 -12.02
CA VAL A 74 -0.67 9.63 -11.94
C VAL A 74 0.35 10.75 -12.24
N GLY A 75 1.59 10.40 -12.59
CA GLY A 75 2.63 11.34 -12.96
C GLY A 75 3.22 12.17 -11.80
N ILE A 76 3.14 11.66 -10.56
CA ILE A 76 3.70 12.34 -9.38
C ILE A 76 5.13 11.87 -9.14
N THR A 77 6.09 12.80 -9.16
CA THR A 77 7.53 12.51 -9.05
C THR A 77 8.10 12.70 -7.64
N GLN A 78 7.31 13.21 -6.69
CA GLN A 78 7.71 13.39 -5.29
C GLN A 78 6.74 12.68 -4.36
N LEU A 79 7.28 11.71 -3.60
CA LEU A 79 6.58 10.91 -2.60
C LEU A 79 7.09 11.27 -1.20
N PRO A 80 6.49 12.23 -0.49
CA PRO A 80 6.60 12.29 0.97
C PRO A 80 5.93 11.06 1.58
N LEU A 81 6.73 10.02 1.83
CA LEU A 81 6.29 8.79 2.46
C LEU A 81 6.32 8.94 3.99
N LEU A 82 5.17 8.77 4.65
CA LEU A 82 5.09 8.63 6.11
C LEU A 82 4.90 7.15 6.46
N THR A 83 5.90 6.56 7.11
CA THR A 83 5.86 5.15 7.56
C THR A 83 5.70 5.11 9.08
N TYR A 84 4.71 4.38 9.57
CA TYR A 84 4.44 4.21 11.01
C TYR A 84 4.49 2.74 11.43
#